data_AF-A0A9P6NJR2-F1
#
_entry.id   AF-A0A9P6NJR2-F1
#
_cell.length_a   1.000
_cell.length_b   1.000
_cell.length_c   1.000
_cell.angle_alpha   90.00
_cell.angle_beta   90.00
_cell.angle_gamma   90.00
#
_symmetry.space_group_name_H-M   'P 1'
#
loop_
_entity.id
_entity.type
_entity.pdbx_description
1 polymer ?
#
loop_
_entity_poly.entity_id
_entity_poly.type
_entity_poly.pdbx_seq_one_letter_code
_entity_poly.pdbx_strand_id
1 'polypeptide(L)'
;MTPMTSSLLISLLWTVCSLNLFQLVSAHAYIKQWSADGGQLEFAQKQSLSDTAFRGVSKNTGWIGSKFIDSEAITCGATDTPKGTIAPPGGPFFHTADQSAKKTLSVKAGGKIELVLAGESGKGFPHPNGHIQTYLGYCGPKSNACVDFDASKAKYFKIQAEINAISDKLRPNFDPNVDGNKWEIPIPDFIPPGSFIMRLELITFDQSSDTEGKQDQYYVYCGQIFVTTSQTSISALSQFDSVHFPEAYEAGNRDKHSLPGPSVVSGTAGSKSQKKTCKSQKSSKSSSSDLGGQDFGHGDSSAGHQKLTACGGTCLKAKTTAEELKHLAPTCSPDDLSCLCRSHKWVCAYVSCANDNCQGGKAKDATDEVYSKCGAILASRSRLPSTDYITEHQNPSSTERFKSKSCMDTCFNDNKQLHGSSCSPGNLDCVCKDHAAVCTWAKCAETNCQDNTDTIRLASDAIYEKCSAITHSPVRRKR
;
A
#
# COMPACT_ATOMS: atom_id res chain seq x y z
N MET A 1 -57.71 19.79 38.19
CA MET A 1 -57.56 20.53 36.93
C MET A 1 -56.19 21.19 36.92
N THR A 2 -55.21 20.58 36.22
CA THR A 2 -54.10 21.17 35.45
C THR A 2 -53.20 20.03 34.96
N PRO A 3 -52.61 20.11 33.75
CA PRO A 3 -52.18 18.93 33.00
C PRO A 3 -50.68 18.60 33.16
N MET A 4 -50.35 17.32 33.08
CA MET A 4 -48.98 16.82 32.86
C MET A 4 -48.60 16.96 31.39
N THR A 5 -47.46 17.60 31.13
CA THR A 5 -46.90 17.76 29.79
C THR A 5 -46.07 16.56 29.36
N SER A 6 -46.44 16.01 28.22
CA SER A 6 -45.77 14.98 27.44
C SER A 6 -44.61 15.60 26.66
N SER A 7 -43.37 15.18 26.92
CA SER A 7 -42.20 15.45 26.06
C SER A 7 -41.04 14.53 26.43
N LEU A 8 -41.18 13.23 26.16
CA LEU A 8 -40.09 12.27 26.32
C LEU A 8 -40.27 11.06 25.39
N LEU A 9 -40.54 11.31 24.11
CA LEU A 9 -40.70 10.23 23.11
C LEU A 9 -40.22 10.60 21.68
N ILE A 10 -39.43 11.67 21.51
CA ILE A 10 -38.89 12.09 20.19
C ILE A 10 -37.35 11.96 20.11
N SER A 11 -36.69 11.38 21.11
CA SER A 11 -35.21 11.29 21.14
C SER A 11 -34.62 9.94 20.73
N LEU A 12 -35.42 8.96 20.29
CA LEU A 12 -34.92 7.60 20.01
C LEU A 12 -34.92 7.18 18.52
N LEU A 13 -35.35 8.03 17.58
CA LEU A 13 -35.37 7.67 16.14
C LEU A 13 -34.28 8.32 15.28
N TRP A 14 -33.40 9.17 15.85
CA TRP A 14 -32.33 9.84 15.11
C TRP A 14 -30.93 9.28 15.38
N THR A 15 -30.81 8.15 16.07
CA THR A 15 -29.52 7.58 16.50
C THR A 15 -29.09 6.34 15.70
N VAL A 16 -29.85 5.92 14.68
CA VAL A 16 -29.57 4.68 13.92
C VAL A 16 -29.19 4.92 12.45
N CYS A 17 -29.17 6.16 11.95
CA CYS A 17 -29.02 6.42 10.51
C CYS A 17 -27.68 7.02 10.03
N SER A 18 -26.64 7.10 10.87
CA SER A 18 -25.37 7.75 10.47
C SER A 18 -24.11 6.89 10.61
N LEU A 19 -24.23 5.58 10.87
CA LEU A 19 -23.09 4.65 10.95
C LEU A 19 -22.70 4.05 9.58
N ASN A 20 -22.67 4.88 8.54
CA ASN A 20 -21.97 4.58 7.28
C ASN A 20 -20.94 5.69 6.99
N LEU A 21 -20.12 6.03 7.99
CA LEU A 21 -18.94 6.83 7.74
C LEU A 21 -17.93 5.95 6.99
N PHE A 22 -17.82 6.24 5.70
CA PHE A 22 -16.79 5.78 4.76
C PHE A 22 -15.44 5.61 5.46
N GLN A 23 -15.04 4.36 5.70
CA GLN A 23 -13.66 4.07 6.08
C GLN A 23 -12.78 4.37 4.88
N LEU A 24 -12.10 5.52 4.91
CA LEU A 24 -10.99 5.81 4.00
C LEU A 24 -9.81 4.94 4.42
N VAL A 25 -9.88 3.65 4.08
CA VAL A 25 -8.76 2.74 4.25
C VAL A 25 -7.70 3.16 3.24
N SER A 26 -6.48 3.49 3.70
CA SER A 26 -5.33 3.66 2.81
C SER A 26 -4.88 2.26 2.36
N ALA A 27 -5.73 1.65 1.54
CA ALA A 27 -5.83 0.23 1.30
C ALA A 27 -4.86 -0.26 0.23
N HIS A 28 -3.72 -0.80 0.66
CA HIS A 28 -2.69 -1.31 -0.23
C HIS A 28 -2.27 -2.71 0.19
N ALA A 29 -1.91 -3.56 -0.76
CA ALA A 29 -1.57 -4.95 -0.49
C ALA A 29 -0.43 -5.46 -1.38
N TYR A 30 0.22 -6.52 -0.94
CA TYR A 30 1.28 -7.20 -1.68
C TYR A 30 1.38 -8.67 -1.25
N ILE A 31 2.07 -9.47 -2.06
CA ILE A 31 2.38 -10.87 -1.69
C ILE A 31 3.59 -10.86 -0.77
N LYS A 32 3.36 -11.13 0.52
CA LYS A 32 4.41 -11.13 1.54
C LYS A 32 5.21 -12.41 1.51
N GLN A 33 4.52 -13.54 1.52
CA GLN A 33 5.11 -14.87 1.56
C GLN A 33 4.35 -15.84 0.68
N TRP A 34 4.99 -16.94 0.35
CA TRP A 34 4.38 -18.03 -0.42
C TRP A 34 5.14 -19.34 -0.25
N SER A 35 4.49 -20.46 -0.58
CA SER A 35 5.10 -21.78 -0.65
C SER A 35 4.39 -22.64 -1.70
N ALA A 36 4.97 -23.80 -2.01
CA ALA A 36 4.35 -24.81 -2.86
C ALA A 36 4.28 -26.14 -2.11
N ASP A 37 3.22 -26.90 -2.37
CA ASP A 37 3.05 -28.30 -1.95
C ASP A 37 3.22 -28.53 -0.43
N GLY A 38 2.78 -27.57 0.38
CA GLY A 38 2.90 -27.61 1.85
C GLY A 38 4.32 -27.36 2.37
N GLY A 39 5.21 -26.83 1.52
CA GLY A 39 6.55 -26.40 1.90
C GLY A 39 6.57 -25.19 2.83
N GLN A 40 7.78 -24.83 3.27
CA GLN A 40 7.98 -23.65 4.12
C GLN A 40 7.67 -22.37 3.35
N LEU A 41 7.07 -21.39 4.05
CA LEU A 41 6.82 -20.06 3.51
C LEU A 41 8.13 -19.30 3.29
N GLU A 42 8.36 -18.89 2.05
CA GLU A 42 9.46 -18.02 1.66
C GLU A 42 8.93 -16.60 1.44
N PHE A 43 9.76 -15.58 1.61
CA PHE A 43 9.37 -14.22 1.24
C PHE A 43 9.12 -14.10 -0.27
N ALA A 44 8.15 -13.27 -0.66
CA ALA A 44 7.75 -13.06 -2.04
C ALA A 44 8.17 -11.67 -2.55
N GLN A 45 7.41 -10.61 -2.28
CA GLN A 45 7.72 -9.25 -2.76
C GLN A 45 8.42 -8.40 -1.69
N LYS A 46 8.82 -7.17 -2.06
CA LYS A 46 9.61 -6.22 -1.24
C LYS A 46 11.01 -6.73 -0.87
N GLN A 47 11.62 -7.51 -1.76
CA GLN A 47 13.02 -7.93 -1.69
C GLN A 47 13.68 -7.79 -3.07
N SER A 48 15.00 -7.96 -3.13
CA SER A 48 15.74 -7.93 -4.40
C SER A 48 15.22 -9.00 -5.36
N LEU A 49 15.17 -8.68 -6.66
CA LEU A 49 14.81 -9.64 -7.72
C LEU A 49 15.73 -10.87 -7.73
N SER A 50 16.99 -10.73 -7.28
CA SER A 50 17.93 -11.86 -7.10
C SER A 50 17.43 -12.91 -6.11
N ASP A 51 16.62 -12.49 -5.14
CA ASP A 51 16.29 -13.27 -3.96
C ASP A 51 14.88 -13.85 -3.98
N THR A 52 14.09 -13.57 -5.02
CA THR A 52 12.69 -13.96 -5.13
C THR A 52 12.34 -14.60 -6.46
N ALA A 53 11.22 -15.31 -6.49
CA ALA A 53 10.53 -15.69 -7.73
C ALA A 53 9.29 -14.84 -8.02
N PHE A 54 9.02 -13.80 -7.24
CA PHE A 54 7.99 -12.80 -7.53
C PHE A 54 8.58 -11.57 -8.19
N ARG A 55 7.87 -11.03 -9.18
CA ARG A 55 8.19 -9.73 -9.75
C ARG A 55 7.85 -8.61 -8.75
N GLY A 56 8.32 -7.41 -9.04
CA GLY A 56 8.18 -6.24 -8.18
C GLY A 56 6.73 -5.93 -7.77
N VAL A 57 6.60 -5.03 -6.80
CA VAL A 57 5.32 -4.45 -6.39
C VAL A 57 5.43 -2.94 -6.42
N SER A 58 4.32 -2.24 -6.66
CA SER A 58 4.29 -0.79 -6.66
C SER A 58 4.80 -0.24 -5.33
N LYS A 59 5.49 0.91 -5.35
CA LYS A 59 6.09 1.51 -4.14
C LYS A 59 5.04 1.77 -3.06
N ASN A 60 3.87 2.23 -3.48
CA ASN A 60 2.73 2.43 -2.62
C ASN A 60 1.89 1.15 -2.41
N THR A 61 2.19 0.03 -3.07
CA THR A 61 1.39 -1.22 -3.03
C THR A 61 -0.06 -1.03 -3.55
N GLY A 62 -0.25 -0.04 -4.43
CA GLY A 62 -1.54 0.37 -4.98
C GLY A 62 -2.00 -0.42 -6.18
N TRP A 63 -3.03 0.10 -6.83
CA TRP A 63 -3.85 -0.60 -7.82
C TRP A 63 -3.81 0.08 -9.19
N ILE A 64 -4.22 -0.67 -10.21
CA ILE A 64 -4.44 -0.17 -11.57
C ILE A 64 -5.92 0.11 -11.73
N GLY A 65 -6.26 1.33 -12.14
CA GLY A 65 -7.66 1.70 -12.33
C GLY A 65 -8.28 1.15 -13.60
N SER A 66 -9.56 0.83 -13.53
CA SER A 66 -10.35 0.29 -14.63
C SER A 66 -10.25 1.07 -15.95
N LYS A 67 -10.03 2.40 -15.91
CA LYS A 67 -9.82 3.23 -17.10
C LYS A 67 -8.46 3.03 -17.79
N PHE A 68 -7.54 2.32 -17.15
CA PHE A 68 -6.15 2.14 -17.57
C PHE A 68 -5.74 0.66 -17.65
N ILE A 69 -6.70 -0.27 -17.75
CA ILE A 69 -6.42 -1.71 -17.86
C ILE A 69 -5.94 -2.13 -19.24
N ASP A 70 -5.93 -1.21 -20.21
CA ASP A 70 -5.25 -1.33 -21.49
C ASP A 70 -3.76 -0.96 -21.41
N SER A 71 -3.28 -0.46 -20.26
CA SER A 71 -1.86 -0.19 -20.03
C SER A 71 -1.06 -1.45 -19.78
N GLU A 72 0.24 -1.40 -20.08
CA GLU A 72 1.21 -2.48 -19.84
C GLU A 72 1.25 -2.96 -18.39
N ALA A 73 0.91 -2.07 -17.44
CA ALA A 73 0.84 -2.38 -16.02
C ALA A 73 -0.14 -3.52 -15.70
N ILE A 74 -1.19 -3.73 -16.50
CA ILE A 74 -2.18 -4.80 -16.23
C ILE A 74 -1.56 -6.21 -16.27
N THR A 75 -0.39 -6.37 -16.90
CA THR A 75 0.29 -7.65 -17.02
C THR A 75 0.80 -8.15 -15.67
N CYS A 76 1.64 -7.35 -15.00
CA CYS A 76 2.31 -7.74 -13.76
C CYS A 76 2.45 -6.60 -12.72
N GLY A 77 1.79 -5.46 -12.94
CA GLY A 77 1.93 -4.25 -12.15
C GLY A 77 2.96 -3.26 -12.71
N ALA A 78 3.04 -2.11 -12.05
CA ALA A 78 3.99 -1.04 -12.32
C ALA A 78 4.59 -0.53 -11.01
N THR A 79 5.75 0.11 -11.11
CA THR A 79 6.42 0.70 -9.94
C THR A 79 5.59 1.80 -9.29
N ASP A 80 4.95 2.65 -10.09
CA ASP A 80 4.17 3.77 -9.60
C ASP A 80 2.69 3.58 -9.99
N THR A 81 1.81 3.55 -9.00
CA THR A 81 0.35 3.54 -9.21
C THR A 81 -0.24 4.82 -8.60
N PRO A 82 -1.06 5.59 -9.35
CA PRO A 82 -1.61 6.83 -8.83
C PRO A 82 -2.55 6.63 -7.63
N LYS A 83 -2.55 7.60 -6.72
CA LYS A 83 -3.43 7.64 -5.56
C LYS A 83 -4.12 9.00 -5.50
N GLY A 84 -5.41 9.01 -5.20
CA GLY A 84 -6.19 10.25 -5.05
C GLY A 84 -6.39 11.06 -6.34
N THR A 85 -6.11 10.46 -7.51
CA THR A 85 -6.24 11.11 -8.82
C THR A 85 -6.57 10.09 -9.91
N ILE A 86 -7.15 10.55 -11.02
CA ILE A 86 -7.36 9.75 -12.22
C ILE A 86 -6.13 9.90 -13.11
N ALA A 87 -5.20 8.96 -13.01
CA ALA A 87 -4.01 8.92 -13.86
C ALA A 87 -3.61 7.48 -14.18
N PRO A 88 -2.91 7.25 -15.30
CA PRO A 88 -2.38 5.93 -15.63
C PRO A 88 -1.23 5.54 -14.67
N PRO A 89 -0.99 4.24 -14.46
CA PRO A 89 0.24 3.74 -13.85
C PRO A 89 1.49 4.18 -14.63
N GLY A 90 2.63 4.22 -13.95
CA GLY A 90 3.90 4.64 -14.54
C GLY A 90 5.13 4.00 -13.90
N GLY A 91 6.30 4.46 -14.36
CA GLY A 91 7.59 3.90 -13.99
C GLY A 91 7.87 2.55 -14.68
N PRO A 92 8.90 1.81 -14.23
CA PRO A 92 9.17 0.48 -14.75
C PRO A 92 7.96 -0.45 -14.58
N PHE A 93 7.59 -1.14 -15.66
CA PHE A 93 6.54 -2.14 -15.66
C PHE A 93 7.12 -3.51 -15.34
N PHE A 94 6.48 -4.22 -14.43
CA PHE A 94 7.09 -5.43 -13.88
C PHE A 94 7.06 -6.63 -14.83
N HIS A 95 6.40 -6.53 -15.99
CA HIS A 95 6.38 -7.61 -16.97
C HIS A 95 7.68 -7.71 -17.77
N THR A 96 8.48 -6.64 -17.87
CA THR A 96 9.65 -6.62 -18.73
C THR A 96 10.74 -7.60 -18.25
N ALA A 97 11.64 -7.98 -19.14
CA ALA A 97 12.69 -8.95 -18.85
C ALA A 97 13.68 -8.49 -17.76
N ASP A 98 13.97 -7.19 -17.70
CA ASP A 98 14.84 -6.57 -16.68
C ASP A 98 14.16 -6.50 -15.30
N GLN A 99 12.84 -6.54 -15.25
CA GLN A 99 12.04 -6.61 -14.01
C GLN A 99 11.65 -8.04 -13.61
N SER A 100 12.18 -9.04 -14.31
CA SER A 100 11.95 -10.45 -13.98
C SER A 100 12.62 -10.86 -12.68
N ALA A 101 11.91 -11.67 -11.91
CA ALA A 101 12.45 -12.32 -10.73
C ALA A 101 13.54 -13.33 -11.12
N LYS A 102 14.54 -13.55 -10.28
CA LYS A 102 15.70 -14.39 -10.64
C LYS A 102 15.66 -15.79 -10.04
N LYS A 103 14.63 -16.11 -9.26
CA LYS A 103 14.32 -17.48 -8.81
C LYS A 103 13.07 -18.02 -9.50
N THR A 104 12.79 -19.30 -9.28
CA THR A 104 11.58 -19.97 -9.73
C THR A 104 11.17 -20.98 -8.65
N LEU A 105 9.90 -20.94 -8.23
CA LEU A 105 9.37 -21.89 -7.25
C LEU A 105 8.95 -23.18 -7.95
N SER A 106 9.44 -24.32 -7.49
CA SER A 106 9.00 -25.61 -8.03
C SER A 106 7.68 -26.04 -7.40
N VAL A 107 6.75 -26.54 -8.23
CA VAL A 107 5.45 -27.06 -7.80
C VAL A 107 5.09 -28.30 -8.64
N LYS A 108 4.33 -29.23 -8.07
CA LYS A 108 3.81 -30.39 -8.80
C LYS A 108 2.55 -30.00 -9.59
N ALA A 109 2.32 -30.60 -10.75
CA ALA A 109 0.97 -30.57 -11.30
C ALA A 109 0.05 -31.40 -10.39
N GLY A 110 -1.16 -30.92 -10.14
CA GLY A 110 -2.06 -31.43 -9.10
C GLY A 110 -1.69 -30.93 -7.69
N GLY A 111 -0.59 -30.20 -7.57
CA GLY A 111 -0.16 -29.54 -6.35
C GLY A 111 -0.88 -28.22 -6.10
N LYS A 112 -0.34 -27.45 -5.17
CA LYS A 112 -0.91 -26.15 -4.81
C LYS A 112 0.16 -25.14 -4.41
N ILE A 113 -0.17 -23.87 -4.59
CA ILE A 113 0.62 -22.74 -4.12
C ILE A 113 -0.17 -22.05 -3.01
N GLU A 114 0.48 -21.81 -1.89
CA GLU A 114 -0.08 -21.04 -0.78
C GLU A 114 0.54 -19.65 -0.80
N LEU A 115 -0.28 -18.61 -0.71
CA LEU A 115 0.13 -17.21 -0.68
C LEU A 115 -0.29 -16.56 0.63
N VAL A 116 0.52 -15.63 1.12
CA VAL A 116 0.18 -14.71 2.22
C VAL A 116 0.12 -13.30 1.65
N LEU A 117 -1.09 -12.75 1.58
CA LEU A 117 -1.34 -11.38 1.17
C LEU A 117 -1.31 -10.47 2.40
N ALA A 118 -0.40 -9.52 2.42
CA ALA A 118 -0.29 -8.55 3.50
C ALA A 118 -0.72 -7.17 3.03
N GLY A 119 -1.21 -6.36 3.98
CA GLY A 119 -1.53 -4.95 3.78
C GLY A 119 -1.05 -4.15 4.98
N GLU A 120 -1.94 -3.36 5.59
CA GLU A 120 -1.66 -2.74 6.88
C GLU A 120 -1.49 -3.83 7.96
N SER A 121 -0.51 -3.63 8.86
CA SER A 121 -0.21 -4.60 9.92
C SER A 121 -1.44 -4.84 10.81
N GLY A 122 -1.72 -6.12 11.08
CA GLY A 122 -2.87 -6.58 11.84
C GLY A 122 -4.20 -6.56 11.07
N LYS A 123 -4.22 -6.14 9.79
CA LYS A 123 -5.46 -5.96 9.02
C LYS A 123 -5.54 -6.80 7.75
N GLY A 124 -4.40 -7.18 7.18
CA GLY A 124 -4.35 -7.98 5.95
C GLY A 124 -4.89 -7.20 4.74
N PHE A 125 -5.57 -7.91 3.83
CA PHE A 125 -6.16 -7.33 2.63
C PHE A 125 -7.34 -6.40 3.00
N PRO A 126 -7.24 -5.11 2.64
CA PRO A 126 -8.11 -4.07 3.18
C PRO A 126 -9.50 -4.01 2.54
N HIS A 127 -9.65 -4.47 1.31
CA HIS A 127 -10.87 -4.25 0.54
C HIS A 127 -11.89 -5.36 0.78
N PRO A 128 -13.14 -5.03 1.10
CA PRO A 128 -14.13 -6.01 1.54
C PRO A 128 -14.66 -6.91 0.42
N ASN A 129 -14.73 -6.39 -0.81
CA ASN A 129 -15.48 -7.03 -1.89
C ASN A 129 -14.64 -7.11 -3.16
N GLY A 130 -14.75 -8.23 -3.87
CA GLY A 130 -14.07 -8.41 -5.14
C GLY A 130 -13.85 -9.85 -5.57
N HIS A 131 -13.40 -10.00 -6.80
CA HIS A 131 -13.10 -11.28 -7.42
C HIS A 131 -11.62 -11.61 -7.28
N ILE A 132 -11.30 -12.90 -7.32
CA ILE A 132 -9.92 -13.37 -7.41
C ILE A 132 -9.79 -14.29 -8.62
N GLN A 133 -8.76 -14.09 -9.44
CA GLN A 133 -8.47 -14.87 -10.62
C GLN A 133 -6.98 -15.19 -10.70
N THR A 134 -6.67 -16.39 -11.19
CA THR A 134 -5.28 -16.81 -11.41
C THR A 134 -5.11 -17.36 -12.82
N TYR A 135 -4.02 -16.94 -13.46
CA TYR A 135 -3.63 -17.33 -14.81
C TYR A 135 -2.22 -17.90 -14.83
N LEU A 136 -1.94 -18.76 -15.81
CA LEU A 136 -0.59 -19.22 -16.13
C LEU A 136 -0.21 -18.80 -17.56
N GLY A 137 1.00 -18.28 -17.72
CA GLY A 137 1.60 -17.94 -19.00
C GLY A 137 2.91 -18.68 -19.20
N TYR A 138 3.04 -19.49 -20.26
CA TYR A 138 4.20 -20.36 -20.45
C TYR A 138 5.47 -19.58 -20.89
N CYS A 139 6.58 -19.80 -20.19
CA CYS A 139 7.89 -19.20 -20.50
C CYS A 139 8.81 -20.15 -21.30
N GLY A 140 8.69 -21.46 -21.06
CA GLY A 140 9.57 -22.45 -21.67
C GLY A 140 9.75 -23.72 -20.83
N PRO A 141 10.49 -24.72 -21.35
CA PRO A 141 10.57 -26.05 -20.75
C PRO A 141 11.57 -26.16 -19.59
N LYS A 142 12.52 -25.22 -19.49
CA LYS A 142 13.58 -25.23 -18.47
C LYS A 142 13.10 -24.51 -17.22
N SER A 143 13.53 -24.96 -16.04
CA SER A 143 13.15 -24.40 -14.74
C SER A 143 13.47 -22.92 -14.55
N ASN A 144 14.44 -22.38 -15.27
CA ASN A 144 14.82 -20.97 -15.23
C ASN A 144 14.29 -20.16 -16.44
N ALA A 145 13.40 -20.70 -17.27
CA ALA A 145 13.01 -20.04 -18.51
C ALA A 145 12.29 -18.69 -18.29
N CYS A 146 11.72 -18.44 -17.11
CA CYS A 146 11.08 -17.16 -16.79
C CYS A 146 12.05 -16.06 -16.32
N VAL A 147 13.30 -16.37 -15.97
CA VAL A 147 14.23 -15.47 -15.25
C VAL A 147 14.60 -14.20 -16.04
N ASP A 148 14.52 -14.24 -17.37
CA ASP A 148 14.71 -13.09 -18.28
C ASP A 148 13.57 -13.00 -19.30
N PHE A 149 12.40 -13.55 -18.96
CA PHE A 149 11.24 -13.57 -19.85
C PHE A 149 10.44 -12.26 -19.72
N ASP A 150 9.98 -11.73 -20.85
CA ASP A 150 9.02 -10.63 -20.86
C ASP A 150 7.61 -11.21 -20.76
N ALA A 151 6.98 -11.04 -19.61
CA ALA A 151 5.70 -11.63 -19.26
C ALA A 151 4.56 -11.18 -20.19
N SER A 152 4.64 -10.01 -20.82
CA SER A 152 3.65 -9.56 -21.82
C SER A 152 3.56 -10.47 -23.04
N LYS A 153 4.64 -11.21 -23.35
CA LYS A 153 4.72 -12.13 -24.49
C LYS A 153 4.00 -13.45 -24.25
N ALA A 154 3.66 -13.77 -22.98
CA ALA A 154 2.97 -15.01 -22.67
C ALA A 154 1.51 -14.96 -23.14
N LYS A 155 1.00 -16.15 -23.51
CA LYS A 155 -0.43 -16.41 -23.64
C LYS A 155 -0.95 -16.94 -22.32
N TYR A 156 -1.84 -16.21 -21.68
CA TYR A 156 -2.37 -16.52 -20.37
C TYR A 156 -3.68 -17.29 -20.47
N PHE A 157 -3.71 -18.48 -19.89
CA PHE A 157 -4.93 -19.25 -19.69
C PHE A 157 -5.30 -19.23 -18.20
N LYS A 158 -6.60 -19.24 -17.91
CA LYS A 158 -7.10 -19.10 -16.54
C LYS A 158 -7.21 -20.46 -15.86
N ILE A 159 -6.67 -20.59 -14.65
CA ILE A 159 -6.71 -21.83 -13.85
C ILE A 159 -7.62 -21.74 -12.64
N GLN A 160 -7.93 -20.53 -12.17
CA GLN A 160 -8.82 -20.28 -11.03
C GLN A 160 -9.58 -18.97 -11.26
N ALA A 161 -10.87 -18.95 -10.90
CA ALA A 161 -11.69 -17.75 -10.99
C ALA A 161 -12.84 -17.84 -10.01
N GLU A 162 -12.94 -16.88 -9.11
CA GLU A 162 -13.95 -16.90 -8.07
C GLU A 162 -14.59 -15.52 -7.88
N ILE A 163 -15.90 -15.47 -8.09
CA ILE A 163 -16.74 -14.30 -7.78
C ILE A 163 -16.77 -14.15 -6.26
N ASN A 164 -16.64 -12.91 -5.79
CA ASN A 164 -16.67 -12.53 -4.36
C ASN A 164 -15.67 -13.27 -3.44
N ALA A 165 -14.63 -13.90 -4.00
CA ALA A 165 -13.64 -14.61 -3.20
C ALA A 165 -12.91 -13.73 -2.18
N ILE A 166 -12.85 -12.41 -2.39
CA ILE A 166 -12.26 -11.50 -1.41
C ILE A 166 -13.05 -11.51 -0.10
N SER A 167 -14.39 -11.35 -0.16
CA SER A 167 -15.26 -11.39 1.02
C SER A 167 -15.41 -12.79 1.58
N ASP A 168 -15.56 -13.77 0.69
CA ASP A 168 -16.06 -15.09 1.07
C ASP A 168 -14.93 -16.02 1.56
N LYS A 169 -13.69 -15.76 1.13
CA LYS A 169 -12.56 -16.68 1.35
C LYS A 169 -11.27 -15.97 1.78
N LEU A 170 -10.81 -14.94 1.07
CA LEU A 170 -9.53 -14.30 1.38
C LEU A 170 -9.55 -13.61 2.75
N ARG A 171 -10.45 -12.65 2.96
CA ARG A 171 -10.50 -11.87 4.21
C ARG A 171 -10.77 -12.71 5.45
N PRO A 172 -11.71 -13.69 5.43
CA PRO A 172 -11.91 -14.60 6.55
C PRO A 172 -10.64 -15.40 6.93
N ASN A 173 -9.75 -15.65 5.97
CA ASN A 173 -8.52 -16.41 6.18
C ASN A 173 -7.33 -15.55 6.61
N PHE A 174 -7.54 -14.52 7.44
CA PHE A 174 -6.45 -13.77 8.07
C PHE A 174 -5.75 -14.64 9.12
N ASP A 175 -4.43 -14.75 9.04
CA ASP A 175 -3.60 -15.47 10.01
C ASP A 175 -2.67 -14.48 10.74
N PRO A 176 -2.86 -14.26 12.05
CA PRO A 176 -2.05 -13.33 12.83
C PRO A 176 -0.60 -13.80 12.99
N ASN A 177 -0.29 -15.08 12.82
CA ASN A 177 1.08 -15.60 12.97
C ASN A 177 1.97 -15.17 11.80
N VAL A 178 1.38 -14.96 10.62
CA VAL A 178 2.08 -14.47 9.42
C VAL A 178 1.69 -13.05 9.05
N ASP A 179 0.79 -12.42 9.82
CA ASP A 179 0.23 -11.09 9.61
C ASP A 179 -0.25 -10.87 8.16
N GLY A 180 -1.20 -11.71 7.72
CA GLY A 180 -1.74 -11.64 6.37
C GLY A 180 -2.84 -12.65 6.06
N ASN A 181 -3.52 -12.45 4.94
CA ASN A 181 -4.57 -13.34 4.45
C ASN A 181 -3.99 -14.47 3.61
N LYS A 182 -4.39 -15.71 3.92
CA LYS A 182 -3.99 -16.88 3.14
C LYS A 182 -4.89 -17.06 1.92
N TRP A 183 -4.26 -17.31 0.77
CA TRP A 183 -4.92 -17.69 -0.47
C TRP A 183 -4.26 -18.94 -1.05
N GLU A 184 -5.08 -19.86 -1.54
CA GLU A 184 -4.60 -21.10 -2.16
C GLU A 184 -4.91 -21.10 -3.66
N ILE A 185 -3.89 -21.44 -4.45
CA ILE A 185 -3.98 -21.58 -5.90
C ILE A 185 -3.70 -23.05 -6.24
N PRO A 186 -4.72 -23.81 -6.67
CA PRO A 186 -4.50 -25.17 -7.15
C PRO A 186 -3.81 -25.14 -8.52
N ILE A 187 -2.81 -26.00 -8.72
CA ILE A 187 -2.20 -26.24 -10.03
C ILE A 187 -2.85 -27.49 -10.61
N PRO A 188 -3.63 -27.41 -11.70
CA PRO A 188 -4.28 -28.59 -12.25
C PRO A 188 -3.28 -29.69 -12.65
N ASP A 189 -3.66 -30.95 -12.46
CA ASP A 189 -2.82 -32.14 -12.76
C ASP A 189 -2.47 -32.27 -14.24
N PHE A 190 -3.36 -31.77 -15.10
CA PHE A 190 -3.17 -31.75 -16.55
C PHE A 190 -2.26 -30.62 -17.03
N ILE A 191 -1.71 -29.75 -16.17
CA ILE A 191 -0.75 -28.74 -16.61
C ILE A 191 0.58 -29.42 -16.96
N PRO A 192 1.09 -29.29 -18.20
CA PRO A 192 2.31 -29.93 -18.62
C PRO A 192 3.53 -29.37 -17.86
N PRO A 193 4.63 -30.15 -17.73
CA PRO A 193 5.83 -29.65 -17.08
C PRO A 193 6.46 -28.46 -17.82
N GLY A 194 7.05 -27.54 -17.07
CA GLY A 194 7.69 -26.35 -17.60
C GLY A 194 7.56 -25.13 -16.71
N SER A 195 8.17 -24.02 -17.12
CA SER A 195 8.14 -22.76 -16.37
C SER A 195 7.01 -21.86 -16.85
N PHE A 196 6.33 -21.24 -15.89
CA PHE A 196 5.19 -20.37 -16.12
C PHE A 196 5.30 -19.08 -15.29
N ILE A 197 4.83 -17.98 -15.87
CA ILE A 197 4.40 -16.81 -15.10
C ILE A 197 3.03 -17.13 -14.50
N MET A 198 2.94 -17.14 -13.18
CA MET A 198 1.68 -17.19 -12.45
C MET A 198 1.21 -15.76 -12.20
N ARG A 199 0.11 -15.35 -12.83
CA ARG A 199 -0.51 -14.02 -12.64
C ARG A 199 -1.72 -14.15 -11.73
N LEU A 200 -1.63 -13.61 -10.52
CA LEU A 200 -2.75 -13.44 -9.59
C LEU A 200 -3.36 -12.05 -9.79
N GLU A 201 -4.68 -11.99 -9.83
CA GLU A 201 -5.44 -10.76 -9.97
C GLU A 201 -6.56 -10.71 -8.96
N LEU A 202 -6.62 -9.62 -8.18
CA LEU A 202 -7.75 -9.28 -7.34
C LEU A 202 -8.42 -8.04 -7.95
N ILE A 203 -9.72 -8.12 -8.18
CA ILE A 203 -10.53 -7.03 -8.72
C ILE A 203 -11.47 -6.57 -7.63
N THR A 204 -11.29 -5.35 -7.12
CA THR A 204 -12.15 -4.79 -6.07
C THR A 204 -13.15 -3.80 -6.67
N PHE A 205 -14.36 -3.80 -6.12
CA PHE A 205 -15.49 -3.01 -6.62
C PHE A 205 -15.95 -2.01 -5.58
N ASP A 206 -16.44 -0.86 -6.05
CA ASP A 206 -17.03 0.17 -5.20
C ASP A 206 -16.07 0.71 -4.11
N GLN A 207 -14.74 0.61 -4.31
CA GLN A 207 -13.71 1.01 -3.34
C GLN A 207 -12.91 2.27 -3.73
N SER A 208 -12.99 2.69 -5.00
CA SER A 208 -12.32 3.90 -5.47
C SER A 208 -13.11 5.15 -5.10
N SER A 209 -12.40 6.17 -4.63
CA SER A 209 -12.98 7.46 -4.25
C SER A 209 -13.45 8.28 -5.46
N ASP A 210 -14.19 9.36 -5.20
CA ASP A 210 -14.62 10.33 -6.22
C ASP A 210 -13.43 10.96 -6.96
N THR A 211 -12.36 11.30 -6.24
CA THR A 211 -11.14 11.90 -6.82
C THR A 211 -10.35 10.92 -7.67
N GLU A 212 -10.52 9.62 -7.42
CA GLU A 212 -9.95 8.54 -8.22
C GLU A 212 -10.92 8.05 -9.32
N GLY A 213 -12.09 8.68 -9.44
CA GLY A 213 -13.03 8.46 -10.52
C GLY A 213 -13.90 7.22 -10.39
N LYS A 214 -14.12 6.72 -9.16
CA LYS A 214 -14.98 5.55 -8.86
C LYS A 214 -14.64 4.32 -9.71
N GLN A 215 -13.35 4.07 -9.92
CA GLN A 215 -12.88 2.98 -10.76
C GLN A 215 -12.88 1.64 -10.01
N ASP A 216 -13.13 0.54 -10.72
CA ASP A 216 -12.72 -0.78 -10.21
C ASP A 216 -11.19 -0.80 -10.05
N GLN A 217 -10.72 -1.46 -9.00
CA GLN A 217 -9.30 -1.48 -8.66
C GLN A 217 -8.71 -2.86 -8.93
N TYR A 218 -7.67 -2.91 -9.75
CA TYR A 218 -6.99 -4.14 -10.13
C TYR A 218 -5.66 -4.24 -9.40
N TYR A 219 -5.52 -5.28 -8.58
CA TYR A 219 -4.29 -5.65 -7.89
C TYR A 219 -3.70 -6.88 -8.59
N VAL A 220 -2.63 -6.68 -9.34
CA VAL A 220 -2.02 -7.72 -10.16
C VAL A 220 -0.62 -8.05 -9.65
N TYR A 221 -0.35 -9.34 -9.47
CA TYR A 221 0.93 -9.86 -8.99
C TYR A 221 1.39 -11.01 -9.86
N CYS A 222 2.69 -11.04 -10.18
CA CYS A 222 3.27 -12.11 -10.99
C CYS A 222 4.38 -12.86 -10.24
N GLY A 223 4.22 -14.17 -10.11
CA GLY A 223 5.23 -15.11 -9.65
C GLY A 223 5.77 -15.98 -10.79
N GLN A 224 6.91 -16.63 -10.57
CA GLN A 224 7.55 -17.56 -11.52
C GLN A 224 7.57 -18.95 -10.90
N ILE A 225 6.92 -19.91 -11.57
CA ILE A 225 6.81 -21.28 -11.11
C ILE A 225 7.38 -22.27 -12.12
N PHE A 226 7.85 -23.42 -11.65
CA PHE A 226 8.25 -24.55 -12.48
C PHE A 226 7.41 -25.77 -12.11
N VAL A 227 6.56 -26.20 -13.05
CA VAL A 227 5.72 -27.39 -12.91
C VAL A 227 6.56 -28.62 -13.25
N THR A 228 6.68 -29.56 -12.32
CA THR A 228 7.66 -30.66 -12.38
C THR A 228 7.10 -32.03 -12.80
N THR A 229 5.81 -32.28 -12.60
CA THR A 229 5.24 -33.64 -12.72
C THR A 229 3.89 -33.64 -13.45
N SER A 230 3.88 -33.98 -14.74
CA SER A 230 2.64 -34.27 -15.49
C SER A 230 2.95 -35.12 -16.72
N GLN A 231 1.98 -35.94 -17.13
CA GLN A 231 2.04 -36.72 -18.38
C GLN A 231 1.48 -35.93 -19.57
N THR A 232 0.92 -34.75 -19.32
CA THR A 232 0.38 -33.91 -20.38
C THR A 232 1.50 -33.38 -21.28
N SER A 233 1.32 -33.52 -22.59
CA SER A 233 2.20 -32.89 -23.58
C SER A 233 2.06 -31.37 -23.57
N ILE A 234 3.16 -30.66 -23.78
CA ILE A 234 3.15 -29.19 -23.91
C ILE A 234 2.24 -28.69 -25.03
N SER A 235 2.00 -29.51 -26.06
CA SER A 235 1.08 -29.20 -27.15
C SER A 235 -0.37 -28.98 -26.68
N ALA A 236 -0.76 -29.51 -25.52
CA ALA A 236 -2.09 -29.30 -24.94
C ALA A 236 -2.38 -27.82 -24.64
N LEU A 237 -1.35 -27.02 -24.32
CA LEU A 237 -1.54 -25.58 -24.05
C LEU A 237 -2.15 -24.83 -25.25
N SER A 238 -1.91 -25.29 -26.48
CA SER A 238 -2.48 -24.67 -27.69
C SER A 238 -4.00 -24.81 -27.80
N GLN A 239 -4.60 -25.71 -27.01
CA GLN A 239 -6.04 -25.96 -26.99
C GLN A 239 -6.76 -25.09 -25.95
N PHE A 240 -6.02 -24.46 -25.03
CA PHE A 240 -6.60 -23.62 -24.00
C PHE A 240 -7.00 -22.26 -24.56
N ASP A 241 -8.20 -21.82 -24.18
CA ASP A 241 -8.60 -20.43 -24.41
C ASP A 241 -7.65 -19.52 -23.62
N SER A 242 -6.98 -18.63 -24.33
CA SER A 242 -5.89 -17.82 -23.78
C SER A 242 -5.92 -16.41 -24.33
N VAL A 243 -5.39 -15.49 -23.53
CA VAL A 243 -5.39 -14.05 -23.81
C VAL A 243 -4.00 -13.46 -23.60
N HIS A 244 -3.78 -12.26 -24.13
CA HIS A 244 -2.63 -11.42 -23.82
C HIS A 244 -3.01 -10.33 -22.82
N PHE A 245 -2.02 -9.88 -22.05
CA PHE A 245 -2.12 -8.70 -21.21
C PHE A 245 -1.04 -7.70 -21.66
N PRO A 246 -1.39 -6.44 -21.98
CA PRO A 246 -2.76 -5.93 -22.16
C PRO A 246 -3.50 -6.61 -23.35
N GLU A 247 -4.79 -6.30 -23.55
CA GLU A 247 -5.74 -6.82 -24.57
C GLU A 247 -6.86 -7.73 -24.04
N ALA A 248 -6.66 -8.41 -22.92
CA ALA A 248 -7.69 -9.30 -22.37
C ALA A 248 -9.01 -8.58 -22.01
N TYR A 249 -8.92 -7.30 -21.63
CA TYR A 249 -10.03 -6.50 -21.09
C TYR A 249 -10.18 -5.15 -21.81
N GLU A 250 -11.42 -4.72 -21.96
CA GLU A 250 -11.81 -3.35 -22.36
C GLU A 250 -11.78 -2.38 -21.16
N ALA A 251 -11.28 -1.17 -21.36
CA ALA A 251 -11.24 -0.13 -20.33
C ALA A 251 -12.64 0.23 -19.79
N GLY A 252 -12.70 0.51 -18.48
CA GLY A 252 -13.90 0.89 -17.75
C GLY A 252 -14.31 -0.11 -16.66
N ASN A 253 -15.23 0.31 -15.80
CA ASN A 253 -15.79 -0.55 -14.76
C ASN A 253 -16.57 -1.71 -15.37
N ARG A 254 -16.64 -2.81 -14.63
CA ARG A 254 -17.23 -4.06 -15.08
C ARG A 254 -18.44 -4.46 -14.24
N ASP A 255 -19.23 -5.36 -14.80
CA ASP A 255 -20.30 -6.01 -14.06
C ASP A 255 -19.68 -6.94 -13.00
N LYS A 256 -19.87 -6.56 -11.73
CA LYS A 256 -19.43 -7.30 -10.53
C LYS A 256 -20.10 -8.67 -10.34
N HIS A 257 -21.06 -9.02 -11.19
CA HIS A 257 -21.66 -10.36 -11.21
C HIS A 257 -21.05 -11.26 -12.30
N SER A 258 -20.01 -10.79 -12.99
CA SER A 258 -19.36 -11.49 -14.08
C SER A 258 -17.84 -11.55 -13.90
N LEU A 259 -17.24 -12.64 -14.37
CA LEU A 259 -15.79 -12.79 -14.38
C LEU A 259 -15.23 -12.34 -15.75
N PRO A 260 -14.26 -11.41 -15.80
CA PRO A 260 -13.65 -11.01 -17.07
C PRO A 260 -12.66 -12.08 -17.56
N GLY A 261 -12.30 -12.03 -18.85
CA GLY A 261 -11.31 -12.91 -19.47
C GLY A 261 -11.83 -14.29 -19.88
N PRO A 262 -10.94 -15.21 -20.29
CA PRO A 262 -11.32 -16.53 -20.78
C PRO A 262 -11.94 -17.39 -19.67
N SER A 263 -12.58 -18.50 -20.05
CA SER A 263 -13.08 -19.48 -19.06
C SER A 263 -11.92 -20.17 -18.33
N VAL A 264 -12.18 -20.67 -17.12
CA VAL A 264 -11.22 -21.55 -16.42
C VAL A 264 -11.02 -22.81 -17.26
N VAL A 265 -9.76 -23.18 -17.49
CA VAL A 265 -9.43 -24.38 -18.26
C VAL A 265 -9.86 -25.64 -17.50
N SER A 266 -10.44 -26.59 -18.21
CA SER A 266 -10.78 -27.92 -17.71
C SER A 266 -9.98 -28.97 -18.49
N GLY A 267 -9.51 -30.02 -17.81
CA GLY A 267 -8.63 -31.05 -18.38
C GLY A 267 -9.24 -31.89 -19.51
N THR A 268 -10.50 -31.68 -19.85
CA THR A 268 -11.15 -32.23 -21.04
C THR A 268 -10.81 -31.39 -22.27
N ALA A 269 -9.73 -31.77 -22.94
CA ALA A 269 -9.51 -31.43 -24.34
C ALA A 269 -10.76 -31.78 -25.17
N GLY A 270 -11.49 -30.77 -25.62
CA GLY A 270 -12.54 -30.91 -26.63
C GLY A 270 -13.98 -30.72 -26.14
N SER A 271 -14.40 -29.47 -25.92
CA SER A 271 -15.75 -29.03 -26.31
C SER A 271 -15.78 -27.52 -26.47
N LYS A 272 -15.83 -27.07 -27.73
CA LYS A 272 -16.11 -25.69 -28.09
C LYS A 272 -17.50 -25.33 -27.53
N SER A 273 -17.54 -24.56 -26.45
CA SER A 273 -18.80 -23.97 -26.00
C SER A 273 -19.15 -22.82 -26.93
N GLN A 274 -20.11 -23.08 -27.82
CA GLN A 274 -20.68 -22.07 -28.71
C GLN A 274 -21.37 -20.98 -27.90
N LYS A 275 -20.89 -19.76 -28.07
CA LYS A 275 -21.49 -18.51 -27.59
C LYS A 275 -22.90 -18.36 -28.19
N LYS A 276 -23.94 -18.68 -27.43
CA LYS A 276 -25.33 -18.29 -27.76
C LYS A 276 -25.58 -16.87 -27.27
N THR A 277 -25.50 -15.94 -28.21
CA THR A 277 -26.08 -14.59 -28.13
C THR A 277 -27.58 -14.64 -27.90
N CYS A 278 -28.07 -13.87 -26.94
CA CYS A 278 -29.45 -13.39 -26.92
C CYS A 278 -29.45 -11.85 -27.04
N LYS A 279 -29.87 -11.38 -28.22
CA LYS A 279 -30.36 -10.02 -28.47
C LYS A 279 -31.81 -9.92 -28.00
N SER A 280 -32.15 -8.77 -27.41
CA SER A 280 -33.46 -8.07 -27.35
C SER A 280 -33.60 -7.42 -25.96
N GLN A 281 -34.18 -6.24 -25.76
CA GLN A 281 -34.84 -5.28 -26.65
C GLN A 281 -34.97 -3.94 -25.91
N LYS A 282 -34.76 -2.88 -26.68
CA LYS A 282 -35.24 -1.50 -26.61
C LYS A 282 -36.53 -1.21 -25.80
N SER A 283 -36.49 -0.20 -24.92
CA SER A 283 -37.59 0.76 -24.61
C SER A 283 -36.98 1.91 -23.78
N SER A 284 -36.78 3.10 -24.35
CA SER A 284 -37.70 4.26 -24.53
C SER A 284 -37.57 5.33 -23.43
N LYS A 285 -36.93 6.44 -23.82
CA LYS A 285 -37.17 7.87 -23.50
C LYS A 285 -37.89 8.25 -22.19
N SER A 286 -37.25 9.16 -21.44
CA SER A 286 -37.85 10.45 -21.06
C SER A 286 -36.76 11.49 -20.76
N SER A 287 -37.16 12.75 -20.86
CA SER A 287 -36.39 13.97 -21.11
C SER A 287 -36.41 14.93 -19.92
N SER A 288 -35.69 16.06 -20.05
CA SER A 288 -35.66 17.30 -19.22
C SER A 288 -34.61 17.28 -18.09
N SER A 289 -33.88 18.34 -17.76
CA SER A 289 -33.84 19.75 -18.20
C SER A 289 -32.55 20.43 -17.68
N ASP A 290 -32.22 21.53 -18.34
CA ASP A 290 -31.19 22.55 -18.14
C ASP A 290 -31.00 23.16 -16.72
N LEU A 291 -29.96 24.03 -16.64
CA LEU A 291 -29.57 25.02 -15.62
C LEU A 291 -28.45 24.53 -14.66
N GLY A 292 -27.28 25.15 -14.46
CA GLY A 292 -26.74 26.46 -14.84
C GLY A 292 -26.10 27.16 -13.61
N GLY A 293 -24.78 27.41 -13.64
CA GLY A 293 -24.04 28.38 -12.78
C GLY A 293 -23.82 28.01 -11.29
N GLN A 294 -22.83 28.47 -10.50
CA GLN A 294 -21.75 29.47 -10.58
C GLN A 294 -20.72 29.12 -9.46
N ASP A 295 -19.43 29.07 -9.78
CA ASP A 295 -18.34 29.95 -9.28
C ASP A 295 -18.64 30.84 -8.06
N PHE A 296 -17.92 30.62 -6.95
CA PHE A 296 -17.58 31.65 -5.96
C PHE A 296 -16.26 31.28 -5.26
N GLY A 297 -15.16 31.86 -5.74
CA GLY A 297 -13.97 32.08 -4.93
C GLY A 297 -14.16 33.28 -4.00
N HIS A 298 -13.73 33.16 -2.74
CA HIS A 298 -13.43 34.28 -1.86
C HIS A 298 -12.23 33.90 -0.99
N GLY A 299 -11.15 34.66 -1.13
CA GLY A 299 -10.08 34.74 -0.14
C GLY A 299 -10.35 35.91 0.80
N ASP A 300 -9.92 35.77 2.04
CA ASP A 300 -9.67 36.92 2.90
C ASP A 300 -8.51 36.65 3.87
N SER A 301 -7.76 37.70 4.15
CA SER A 301 -6.48 37.74 4.85
C SER A 301 -6.66 38.18 6.30
N SER A 302 -5.97 37.54 7.25
CA SER A 302 -5.65 38.19 8.53
C SER A 302 -4.45 37.56 9.26
N ALA A 303 -3.53 38.44 9.67
CA ALA A 303 -2.55 38.34 10.76
C ALA A 303 -1.62 37.10 10.85
N GLY A 304 -0.50 37.16 10.13
CA GLY A 304 0.84 36.92 10.69
C GLY A 304 1.22 35.53 11.20
N HIS A 305 0.47 34.47 10.89
CA HIS A 305 0.93 33.10 11.10
C HIS A 305 1.73 32.70 9.86
N GLN A 306 3.04 32.47 10.04
CA GLN A 306 3.93 32.02 8.96
C GLN A 306 3.52 30.63 8.49
N LYS A 307 2.47 30.53 7.67
CA LYS A 307 1.95 29.26 7.15
C LYS A 307 2.98 28.62 6.24
N LEU A 308 3.10 27.30 6.28
CA LEU A 308 3.88 26.56 5.29
C LEU A 308 3.14 26.64 3.96
N THR A 309 3.83 27.16 2.93
CA THR A 309 3.21 27.49 1.64
C THR A 309 3.71 26.62 0.50
N ALA A 310 4.88 26.01 0.65
CA ALA A 310 5.42 25.10 -0.33
C ALA A 310 4.47 23.90 -0.54
N CYS A 311 4.58 23.31 -1.72
CA CYS A 311 3.65 22.28 -2.18
C CYS A 311 2.17 22.74 -2.26
N GLY A 312 1.91 24.04 -2.31
CA GLY A 312 0.55 24.60 -2.29
C GLY A 312 -0.19 24.36 -0.97
N GLY A 313 0.55 24.09 0.12
CA GLY A 313 -0.02 23.72 1.42
C GLY A 313 -0.67 22.33 1.45
N THR A 314 -0.52 21.52 0.40
CA THR A 314 -1.11 20.16 0.30
C THR A 314 -0.69 19.29 1.48
N CYS A 315 0.60 19.26 1.81
CA CYS A 315 1.10 18.45 2.92
C CYS A 315 0.75 19.00 4.29
N LEU A 316 0.64 20.33 4.43
CA LEU A 316 0.14 20.92 5.67
C LEU A 316 -1.30 20.45 5.91
N LYS A 317 -2.19 20.62 4.93
CA LYS A 317 -3.59 20.17 5.02
C LYS A 317 -3.72 18.67 5.27
N ALA A 318 -2.92 17.86 4.59
CA ALA A 318 -2.95 16.40 4.75
C ALA A 318 -2.52 15.98 6.17
N LYS A 319 -1.50 16.63 6.74
CA LYS A 319 -0.93 16.26 8.05
C LYS A 319 -1.52 16.99 9.25
N THR A 320 -2.47 17.89 9.02
CA THR A 320 -3.20 18.58 10.09
C THR A 320 -4.68 18.19 10.16
N THR A 321 -5.07 17.06 9.58
CA THR A 321 -6.43 16.50 9.80
C THR A 321 -6.59 16.05 11.25
N ALA A 322 -7.82 16.04 11.78
CA ALA A 322 -8.06 15.62 13.16
C ALA A 322 -7.54 14.20 13.46
N GLU A 323 -7.65 13.28 12.49
CA GLU A 323 -7.15 11.91 12.63
C GLU A 323 -5.62 11.86 12.61
N GLU A 324 -4.97 12.55 11.66
CA GLU A 324 -3.50 12.57 11.59
C GLU A 324 -2.90 13.26 12.82
N LEU A 325 -3.49 14.38 13.29
CA LEU A 325 -3.00 15.08 14.48
C LEU A 325 -3.12 14.23 15.74
N LYS A 326 -4.16 13.40 15.87
CA LYS A 326 -4.28 12.48 17.01
C LYS A 326 -3.04 11.58 17.18
N HIS A 327 -2.40 11.21 16.08
CA HIS A 327 -1.22 10.33 16.09
C HIS A 327 0.09 11.10 15.99
N LEU A 328 0.09 12.20 15.25
CA LEU A 328 1.29 12.97 14.96
C LEU A 328 1.56 14.06 15.99
N ALA A 329 0.54 14.74 16.50
CA ALA A 329 0.66 15.87 17.42
C ALA A 329 -0.66 16.09 18.21
N PRO A 330 -1.03 15.18 19.14
CA PRO A 330 -2.39 15.05 19.68
C PRO A 330 -2.91 16.29 20.43
N THR A 331 -2.02 17.16 20.89
CA THR A 331 -2.36 18.37 21.64
C THR A 331 -2.18 19.66 20.85
N CYS A 332 -1.80 19.53 19.58
CA CYS A 332 -1.65 20.66 18.70
C CYS A 332 -2.92 20.94 17.91
N SER A 333 -3.23 22.22 17.76
CA SER A 333 -4.23 22.68 16.80
C SER A 333 -3.64 22.65 15.37
N PRO A 334 -4.45 22.36 14.33
CA PRO A 334 -4.04 22.45 12.92
C PRO A 334 -3.37 23.78 12.53
N ASP A 335 -3.76 24.88 13.18
CA ASP A 335 -3.27 26.22 12.86
C ASP A 335 -2.10 26.67 13.77
N ASP A 336 -1.76 25.90 14.80
CA ASP A 336 -0.63 26.21 15.70
C ASP A 336 0.66 25.58 15.18
N LEU A 337 1.26 26.21 14.15
CA LEU A 337 2.54 25.77 13.60
C LEU A 337 3.65 25.70 14.67
N SER A 338 3.59 26.55 15.69
CA SER A 338 4.57 26.47 16.79
C SER A 338 4.42 25.20 17.61
N CYS A 339 3.20 24.71 17.80
CA CYS A 339 2.94 23.40 18.41
C CYS A 339 3.34 22.26 17.48
N LEU A 340 2.93 22.31 16.22
CA LEU A 340 3.23 21.29 15.22
C LEU A 340 4.74 21.09 15.05
N CYS A 341 5.52 22.17 15.02
CA CYS A 341 6.98 22.14 14.98
C CYS A 341 7.64 21.52 16.23
N ARG A 342 6.93 21.37 17.35
CA ARG A 342 7.43 20.64 18.52
C ARG A 342 7.25 19.13 18.38
N SER A 343 6.39 18.68 17.46
CA SER A 343 6.26 17.26 17.15
C SER A 343 7.19 16.88 16.00
N HIS A 344 8.26 16.17 16.33
CA HIS A 344 9.10 15.55 15.31
C HIS A 344 8.33 14.56 14.43
N LYS A 345 7.35 13.82 14.98
CA LYS A 345 6.49 12.90 14.21
C LYS A 345 5.74 13.65 13.12
N TRP A 346 5.18 14.81 13.47
CA TRP A 346 4.49 15.65 12.50
C TRP A 346 5.44 16.25 11.46
N VAL A 347 6.60 16.77 11.89
CA VAL A 347 7.60 17.35 10.97
C VAL A 347 8.10 16.29 9.97
N CYS A 348 8.45 15.09 10.43
CA CYS A 348 8.90 14.02 9.55
C CYS A 348 7.78 13.51 8.63
N ALA A 349 6.54 13.40 9.13
CA ALA A 349 5.38 13.06 8.30
C ALA A 349 5.09 14.14 7.23
N TYR A 350 5.29 15.41 7.55
CA TYR A 350 5.19 16.51 6.59
C TYR A 350 6.27 16.40 5.50
N VAL A 351 7.53 16.17 5.89
CA VAL A 351 8.65 16.02 4.94
C VAL A 351 8.47 14.79 4.05
N SER A 352 8.01 13.67 4.62
CA SER A 352 7.67 12.47 3.85
C SER A 352 6.58 12.77 2.82
N CYS A 353 5.48 13.40 3.25
CA CYS A 353 4.45 13.88 2.33
C CYS A 353 5.02 14.79 1.24
N ALA A 354 5.92 15.72 1.58
CA ALA A 354 6.47 16.67 0.63
C ALA A 354 7.31 15.97 -0.46
N ASN A 355 8.11 14.99 -0.06
CA ASN A 355 8.87 14.17 -1.01
C ASN A 355 7.98 13.34 -1.93
N ASP A 356 6.85 12.87 -1.42
CA ASP A 356 5.92 12.01 -2.17
C ASP A 356 4.97 12.79 -3.09
N ASN A 357 4.62 14.04 -2.74
CA ASN A 357 3.50 14.76 -3.35
C ASN A 357 3.89 16.07 -4.07
N CYS A 358 5.10 16.58 -3.88
CA CYS A 358 5.52 17.83 -4.52
C CYS A 358 6.33 17.56 -5.79
N GLN A 359 5.92 18.15 -6.91
CA GLN A 359 6.58 17.96 -8.21
C GLN A 359 7.79 18.89 -8.39
N GLY A 360 8.87 18.38 -9.00
CA GLY A 360 10.09 19.14 -9.31
C GLY A 360 10.86 19.58 -8.06
N GLY A 361 11.53 20.74 -8.13
CA GLY A 361 12.28 21.30 -6.99
C GLY A 361 11.43 21.61 -5.74
N LYS A 362 10.10 21.60 -5.87
CA LYS A 362 9.16 21.98 -4.80
C LYS A 362 9.16 21.05 -3.59
N ALA A 363 9.56 19.78 -3.74
CA ALA A 363 9.72 18.86 -2.61
C ALA A 363 10.88 19.30 -1.70
N LYS A 364 11.99 19.71 -2.32
CA LYS A 364 13.14 20.27 -1.62
C LYS A 364 12.78 21.61 -0.98
N ASP A 365 12.12 22.50 -1.72
CA ASP A 365 11.66 23.78 -1.17
C ASP A 365 10.74 23.61 0.04
N ALA A 366 9.83 22.63 0.02
CA ALA A 366 8.94 22.33 1.14
C ALA A 366 9.66 21.76 2.35
N THR A 367 10.63 20.88 2.11
CA THR A 367 11.49 20.30 3.15
C THR A 367 12.35 21.39 3.80
N ASP A 368 12.98 22.23 2.98
CA ASP A 368 13.81 23.34 3.45
C ASP A 368 12.95 24.40 4.19
N GLU A 369 11.72 24.68 3.73
CA GLU A 369 10.78 25.60 4.38
C GLU A 369 10.38 25.11 5.78
N VAL A 370 9.96 23.85 5.92
CA VAL A 370 9.53 23.31 7.23
C VAL A 370 10.69 23.23 8.21
N TYR A 371 11.88 22.81 7.76
CA TYR A 371 13.06 22.77 8.62
C TYR A 371 13.52 24.15 9.04
N SER A 372 13.54 25.12 8.13
CA SER A 372 13.92 26.50 8.45
C SER A 372 12.96 27.12 9.48
N LYS A 373 11.65 27.03 9.24
CA LYS A 373 10.63 27.63 10.13
C LYS A 373 10.57 26.93 11.48
N CYS A 374 10.55 25.60 11.51
CA CYS A 374 10.54 24.88 12.78
C CYS A 374 11.85 25.06 13.55
N GLY A 375 13.01 25.08 12.87
CA GLY A 375 14.30 25.38 13.48
C GLY A 375 14.34 26.77 14.13
N ALA A 376 13.83 27.80 13.43
CA ALA A 376 13.76 29.16 13.97
C ALA A 376 12.80 29.26 15.19
N ILE A 377 11.64 28.60 15.12
CA ILE A 377 10.68 28.54 16.25
C ILE A 377 11.34 27.91 17.48
N LEU A 378 12.04 26.79 17.30
CA LEU A 378 12.68 26.07 18.40
C LEU A 378 13.88 26.84 18.98
N ALA A 379 14.67 27.50 18.13
CA ALA A 379 15.82 28.30 18.58
C ALA A 379 15.41 29.55 19.40
N SER A 380 14.19 30.07 19.19
CA SER A 380 13.70 31.30 19.82
C SER A 380 13.18 31.15 21.27
N ARG A 381 13.02 29.94 21.81
CA ARG A 381 12.38 29.71 23.13
C ARG A 381 13.35 29.11 24.15
N SER A 382 13.50 29.79 25.29
CA SER A 382 14.50 29.47 26.32
C SER A 382 14.10 28.40 27.35
N ARG A 383 12.83 27.97 27.40
CA ARG A 383 12.34 26.83 28.19
C ARG A 383 11.09 26.22 27.55
N LEU A 384 11.05 24.91 27.42
CA LEU A 384 9.94 24.17 26.81
C LEU A 384 9.15 23.41 27.89
N PRO A 385 7.82 23.54 27.96
CA PRO A 385 6.93 22.59 28.62
C PRO A 385 6.79 21.31 27.79
N SER A 386 6.57 20.19 28.46
CA SER A 386 6.53 18.83 27.91
C SER A 386 5.61 18.68 26.70
N THR A 387 6.09 18.00 25.66
CA THR A 387 5.27 17.45 24.59
C THR A 387 4.41 16.30 25.12
N ASP A 388 3.13 16.31 24.80
CA ASP A 388 2.17 15.29 25.21
C ASP A 388 2.44 13.95 24.51
N TYR A 389 2.91 12.99 25.30
CA TYR A 389 3.02 11.58 24.91
C TYR A 389 1.79 10.82 25.43
N ILE A 390 1.15 10.06 24.54
CA ILE A 390 0.17 9.03 24.93
C ILE A 390 0.95 7.90 25.63
N THR A 391 0.48 7.48 26.80
CA THR A 391 1.06 6.39 27.59
C THR A 391 0.86 5.00 26.95
N GLU A 392 1.94 4.21 27.04
CA GLU A 392 2.06 2.73 27.05
C GLU A 392 0.87 1.86 26.62
N HIS A 393 1.14 0.99 25.63
CA HIS A 393 0.76 -0.43 25.73
C HIS A 393 1.96 -1.24 26.27
N GLN A 394 1.64 -2.25 27.09
CA GLN A 394 2.46 -2.83 28.16
C GLN A 394 3.73 -3.57 27.72
N ASN A 395 4.84 -3.28 28.42
CA ASN A 395 6.07 -4.07 28.57
C ASN A 395 6.54 -4.89 27.35
N PRO A 396 7.37 -4.31 26.45
CA PRO A 396 7.98 -5.09 25.37
C PRO A 396 8.90 -6.18 25.94
N SER A 397 8.94 -7.32 25.26
CA SER A 397 9.78 -8.46 25.62
C SER A 397 11.27 -8.07 25.60
N SER A 398 12.10 -8.82 26.34
CA SER A 398 13.55 -8.60 26.36
C SER A 398 14.17 -8.72 24.96
N THR A 399 13.62 -9.60 24.11
CA THR A 399 14.03 -9.78 22.72
C THR A 399 13.75 -8.54 21.87
N GLU A 400 12.59 -7.92 22.00
CA GLU A 400 12.23 -6.70 21.27
C GLU A 400 13.10 -5.51 21.70
N ARG A 401 13.40 -5.39 23.00
CA ARG A 401 14.33 -4.37 23.51
C ARG A 401 15.75 -4.57 22.96
N PHE A 402 16.22 -5.82 22.87
CA PHE A 402 17.54 -6.12 22.30
C PHE A 402 17.61 -5.80 20.81
N LYS A 403 16.60 -6.21 20.03
CA LYS A 403 16.50 -5.89 18.59
C LYS A 403 16.43 -4.38 18.36
N SER A 404 15.65 -3.65 19.17
CA SER A 404 15.54 -2.20 19.08
C SER A 404 16.89 -1.53 19.34
N LYS A 405 17.65 -1.98 20.35
CA LYS A 405 19.01 -1.48 20.60
C LYS A 405 19.96 -1.74 19.41
N SER A 406 19.97 -2.95 18.86
CA SER A 406 20.79 -3.29 17.69
C SER A 406 20.44 -2.43 16.47
N CYS A 407 19.15 -2.21 16.24
CA CYS A 407 18.62 -1.31 15.22
C CYS A 407 19.12 0.13 15.39
N MET A 408 19.04 0.65 16.63
CA MET A 408 19.51 2.01 16.94
C MET A 408 20.99 2.16 16.60
N ASP A 409 21.83 1.19 16.99
CA ASP A 409 23.27 1.24 16.76
C ASP A 409 23.62 1.24 15.25
N THR A 410 22.92 0.43 14.44
CA THR A 410 23.04 0.47 12.97
C THR A 410 22.69 1.85 12.41
N CYS A 411 21.56 2.41 12.83
CA CYS A 411 21.11 3.71 12.33
C CYS A 411 21.93 4.92 12.78
N PHE A 412 22.60 4.80 13.93
CA PHE A 412 23.61 5.78 14.33
C PHE A 412 24.85 5.72 13.43
N ASN A 413 25.29 4.52 13.04
CA ASN A 413 26.45 4.35 12.18
C ASN A 413 26.20 4.84 10.76
N ASP A 414 25.00 4.63 10.22
CA ASP A 414 24.62 5.11 8.88
C ASP A 414 24.53 6.64 8.82
N ASN A 415 23.94 7.28 9.83
CA ASN A 415 23.85 8.74 9.91
C ASN A 415 25.21 9.44 9.97
N LYS A 416 26.24 8.77 10.51
CA LYS A 416 27.62 9.28 10.56
C LYS A 416 28.19 9.58 9.17
N GLN A 417 27.77 8.82 8.15
CA GLN A 417 28.24 9.02 6.78
C GLN A 417 27.60 10.24 6.10
N LEU A 418 26.42 10.67 6.55
CA LEU A 418 25.63 11.72 5.92
C LEU A 418 25.96 13.14 6.41
N HIS A 419 26.44 13.31 7.65
CA HIS A 419 26.55 14.64 8.29
C HIS A 419 27.99 15.13 8.58
N GLY A 420 29.03 14.43 8.10
CA GLY A 420 30.42 14.86 8.29
C GLY A 420 30.92 14.74 9.73
N SER A 421 32.24 14.87 9.91
CA SER A 421 32.99 14.45 11.12
C SER A 421 32.75 15.24 12.42
N SER A 422 31.82 16.20 12.46
CA SER A 422 31.57 17.01 13.67
C SER A 422 30.61 16.37 14.68
N CYS A 423 29.87 15.33 14.27
CA CYS A 423 28.92 14.63 15.12
C CYS A 423 29.47 13.23 15.45
N SER A 424 30.07 13.07 16.64
CA SER A 424 30.68 11.78 17.03
C SER A 424 29.60 10.72 17.31
N PRO A 425 29.77 9.45 16.89
CA PRO A 425 28.81 8.37 17.16
C PRO A 425 28.63 8.21 18.68
N GLY A 426 27.42 8.53 19.15
CA GLY A 426 27.05 8.55 20.57
C GLY A 426 26.70 9.94 21.13
N ASN A 427 26.97 11.03 20.40
CA ASN A 427 26.55 12.36 20.82
C ASN A 427 25.12 12.68 20.36
N LEU A 428 24.15 12.14 21.10
CA LEU A 428 22.72 12.40 20.91
C LEU A 428 22.39 13.91 20.92
N ASP A 429 23.13 14.74 21.66
CA ASP A 429 22.90 16.19 21.71
C ASP A 429 23.07 16.86 20.34
N CYS A 430 23.81 16.23 19.42
CA CYS A 430 24.00 16.74 18.07
C CYS A 430 22.86 16.30 17.13
N VAL A 431 22.43 15.03 17.19
CA VAL A 431 21.29 14.51 16.40
C VAL A 431 19.99 15.23 16.78
N CYS A 432 19.79 15.47 18.07
CA CYS A 432 18.56 16.04 18.62
C CYS A 432 18.39 17.55 18.39
N LYS A 433 19.40 18.23 17.83
CA LYS A 433 19.33 19.66 17.47
C LYS A 433 18.84 19.90 16.05
N ASP A 434 18.73 18.86 15.23
CA ASP A 434 18.37 18.97 13.83
C ASP A 434 17.24 17.99 13.48
N HIS A 435 16.10 18.54 13.06
CA HIS A 435 14.97 17.75 12.58
C HIS A 435 15.33 16.89 11.38
N ALA A 436 16.24 17.33 10.50
CA ALA A 436 16.67 16.55 9.36
C ALA A 436 17.43 15.28 9.81
N ALA A 437 18.31 15.42 10.81
CA ALA A 437 19.02 14.28 11.40
C ALA A 437 18.04 13.30 12.10
N VAL A 438 17.06 13.81 12.84
CA VAL A 438 16.03 12.97 13.50
C VAL A 438 15.16 12.24 12.47
N CYS A 439 14.72 12.91 11.41
CA CYS A 439 13.92 12.27 10.36
C CYS A 439 14.72 11.27 9.53
N THR A 440 16.01 11.55 9.25
CA THR A 440 16.91 10.61 8.58
C THR A 440 17.13 9.36 9.44
N TRP A 441 17.27 9.54 10.76
CA TRP A 441 17.33 8.44 11.70
C TRP A 441 16.05 7.61 11.73
N ALA A 442 14.87 8.24 11.81
CA ALA A 442 13.58 7.53 11.81
C ALA A 442 13.40 6.72 10.53
N LYS A 443 13.75 7.30 9.37
CA LYS A 443 13.73 6.62 8.08
C LYS A 443 14.72 5.45 8.01
N CYS A 444 15.90 5.60 8.62
CA CYS A 444 16.82 4.48 8.77
C CYS A 444 16.21 3.36 9.61
N ALA A 445 15.55 3.68 10.73
CA ALA A 445 14.92 2.68 11.58
C ALA A 445 13.81 1.92 10.84
N GLU A 446 13.01 2.62 10.04
CA GLU A 446 12.01 2.00 9.16
C GLU A 446 12.66 1.07 8.11
N THR A 447 13.82 1.46 7.57
CA THR A 447 14.49 0.72 6.50
C THR A 447 15.27 -0.50 7.01
N ASN A 448 15.97 -0.36 8.13
CA ASN A 448 16.96 -1.33 8.60
C ASN A 448 16.47 -2.23 9.74
N CYS A 449 15.30 -1.96 10.32
CA CYS A 449 14.83 -2.65 11.53
C CYS A 449 13.59 -3.52 11.30
N GLN A 450 13.52 -4.13 10.12
CA GLN A 450 12.37 -4.77 9.43
C GLN A 450 11.68 -5.94 10.16
N ASP A 451 11.98 -6.22 11.42
CA ASP A 451 11.56 -7.45 12.08
C ASP A 451 10.28 -7.33 12.94
N ASN A 452 9.89 -6.12 13.39
CA ASN A 452 8.69 -5.91 14.21
C ASN A 452 8.33 -4.42 14.28
N THR A 453 7.06 -4.08 14.04
CA THR A 453 6.51 -2.72 14.22
C THR A 453 6.84 -2.15 15.59
N ASP A 454 6.85 -2.97 16.65
CA ASP A 454 7.27 -2.55 17.98
C ASP A 454 8.77 -2.26 18.09
N THR A 455 9.63 -2.93 17.30
CA THR A 455 11.07 -2.63 17.28
C THR A 455 11.36 -1.28 16.63
N ILE A 456 10.71 -0.99 15.50
CA ILE A 456 10.80 0.30 14.80
C ILE A 456 10.24 1.42 15.67
N ARG A 457 9.07 1.17 16.29
CA ARG A 457 8.43 2.10 17.22
C ARG A 457 9.30 2.35 18.44
N LEU A 458 9.81 1.32 19.11
CA LEU A 458 10.67 1.46 20.29
C LEU A 458 11.99 2.17 19.97
N ALA A 459 12.59 1.89 18.81
CA ALA A 459 13.80 2.57 18.39
C ALA A 459 13.50 4.08 18.16
N SER A 460 12.41 4.37 17.44
CA SER A 460 11.95 5.75 17.19
C SER A 460 11.58 6.47 18.48
N ASP A 461 10.80 5.86 19.36
CA ASP A 461 10.41 6.43 20.65
C ASP A 461 11.67 6.65 21.52
N ALA A 462 12.64 5.74 21.53
CA ALA A 462 13.88 5.90 22.29
C ALA A 462 14.75 7.08 21.81
N ILE A 463 14.80 7.37 20.50
CA ILE A 463 15.50 8.57 20.01
C ILE A 463 14.73 9.83 20.38
N TYR A 464 13.40 9.82 20.24
CA TYR A 464 12.55 10.96 20.57
C TYR A 464 12.56 11.30 22.07
N GLU A 465 12.50 10.29 22.95
CA GLU A 465 12.62 10.46 24.40
C GLU A 465 13.97 11.04 24.80
N LYS A 466 15.06 10.52 24.22
CA LYS A 466 16.42 11.02 24.49
C LYS A 466 16.58 12.45 24.00
N CYS A 467 16.07 12.78 22.81
CA CYS A 467 16.09 14.14 22.29
C CYS A 467 15.28 15.11 23.14
N SER A 468 14.11 14.68 23.60
CA SER A 468 13.31 15.44 24.56
C SER A 468 14.07 15.65 25.88
N ALA A 469 14.67 14.61 26.47
CA ALA A 469 15.40 14.75 27.74
C ALA A 469 16.57 15.76 27.65
N ILE A 470 17.25 15.83 26.50
CA ILE A 470 18.36 16.75 26.25
C ILE A 470 17.88 18.20 26.15
N THR A 471 16.77 18.45 25.44
CA THR A 471 16.20 19.81 25.31
C THR A 471 15.61 20.34 26.63
N HIS A 472 15.31 19.44 27.58
CA HIS A 472 14.74 19.78 28.89
C HIS A 472 15.76 19.79 30.03
N SER A 473 17.02 19.39 29.81
CA SER A 473 18.04 19.45 30.85
C SER A 473 18.29 20.92 31.22
N PRO A 474 18.08 21.34 32.49
CA PRO A 474 18.35 22.71 32.89
C PRO A 474 19.83 22.96 32.64
N VAL A 475 20.12 23.92 31.76
CA VAL A 475 21.47 24.44 31.54
C VAL A 475 22.08 24.72 32.91
N ARG A 476 22.95 23.82 33.38
CA ARG A 476 23.85 24.10 34.50
C ARG A 476 24.74 25.22 33.97
N ARG A 477 24.36 26.46 34.28
CA ARG A 477 25.27 27.60 34.24
C ARG A 477 26.43 27.26 35.17
N LYS A 478 27.47 26.63 34.64
CA LYS A 478 28.81 26.76 35.19
C LYS A 478 29.26 28.17 34.83
N ARG A 479 29.47 28.97 35.89
CA ARG A 479 30.32 30.17 35.83
C ARG A 479 31.72 29.77 35.38
#